data_AF-S4P762-F1
#
_entry.id   AF-S4P762-F1
#
_cell.length_a   1.000
_cell.length_b   1.000
_cell.length_c   1.000
_cell.angle_alpha   90.00
_cell.angle_beta   90.00
_cell.angle_gamma   90.00
#
_symmetry.space_group_name_H-M   'P 1'
#
loop_
_entity.id
_entity.type
_entity.pdbx_description
1 polymer ?
#
loop_
_entity_poly.entity_id
_entity_poly.type
_entity_poly.pdbx_seq_one_letter_code
_entity_poly.pdbx_strand_id
1 'polypeptide(L)'
;ARRKTLDIKDYDYIKSELPGGKSGPSGPSGLRRSSERTDVGERIEKHSHTSGLNGLRNIGNTCFMNSVLQCLANTRPLLEYLLHEPHAADVNTTLSCMKGALIKAFASVVK
;
A
#
# COMPACT_ATOMS: atom_id res chain seq x y z
N ALA A 1 -19.06 18.92 10.17
CA ALA A 1 -17.64 18.98 10.55
C ALA A 1 -16.82 19.42 9.35
N ARG A 2 -16.04 20.49 9.51
CA ARG A 2 -15.29 21.20 8.45
C ARG A 2 -14.19 20.29 7.91
N ARG A 3 -14.25 19.93 6.61
CA ARG A 3 -13.12 19.30 5.91
C ARG A 3 -11.93 20.25 6.04
N LYS A 4 -10.81 19.80 6.60
CA LYS A 4 -9.55 20.50 6.38
C LYS A 4 -9.18 20.26 4.92
N THR A 5 -9.43 21.27 4.09
CA THR A 5 -8.86 21.39 2.76
C THR A 5 -7.35 21.38 2.92
N LEU A 6 -6.66 20.44 2.28
CA LEU A 6 -5.19 20.42 2.24
C LEU A 6 -4.72 21.78 1.70
N ASP A 7 -3.78 22.41 2.40
CA ASP A 7 -3.26 23.72 2.03
C ASP A 7 -2.37 23.58 0.78
N ILE A 8 -2.29 24.66 -0.02
CA ILE A 8 -1.48 24.74 -1.24
C ILE A 8 -0.01 24.32 -0.97
N LYS A 9 0.48 24.58 0.26
CA LYS A 9 1.83 24.25 0.70
C LYS A 9 2.08 22.74 0.87
N ASP A 10 1.06 21.99 1.28
CA ASP A 10 1.15 20.52 1.41
C ASP A 10 1.22 19.86 0.02
N TYR A 11 0.55 20.44 -0.97
CA TYR A 11 0.62 19.99 -2.37
C TYR A 11 1.99 20.25 -2.99
N ASP A 12 2.58 21.42 -2.73
CA ASP A 12 3.90 21.79 -3.27
C ASP A 12 5.05 20.96 -2.68
N TYR A 13 4.97 20.57 -1.40
CA TYR A 13 5.94 19.64 -0.78
C TYR A 13 5.91 18.24 -1.44
N ILE A 14 4.72 17.74 -1.75
CA ILE A 14 4.54 16.46 -2.45
C ILE A 14 5.00 16.56 -3.91
N LYS A 15 4.82 17.73 -4.53
CA LYS A 15 5.22 17.99 -5.92
C LYS A 15 6.74 18.07 -6.09
N SER A 16 7.49 18.49 -5.07
CA SER A 16 8.96 18.55 -5.09
C SER A 16 9.65 17.18 -4.94
N GLU A 17 8.94 16.16 -4.45
CA GLU A 17 9.47 14.81 -4.19
C GLU A 17 9.28 13.85 -5.38
N LEU A 18 8.63 14.28 -6.47
CA LEU A 18 8.42 13.43 -7.65
C LEU A 18 9.64 13.48 -8.59
N PRO A 19 10.23 12.33 -8.99
CA PRO A 19 11.38 12.31 -9.89
C PRO A 19 10.98 12.84 -11.27
N GLY A 20 11.56 13.98 -11.66
CA GLY A 20 11.36 14.61 -12.95
C GLY A 20 11.88 13.75 -14.10
N GLY A 21 11.01 12.95 -14.70
CA GLY A 21 11.28 12.22 -15.94
C GLY A 21 11.34 13.18 -17.13
N LYS A 22 12.55 13.57 -17.53
CA LYS A 22 12.78 14.21 -18.84
C LYS A 22 12.58 13.15 -19.93
N SER A 23 11.66 13.42 -20.86
CA SER A 23 11.44 12.63 -22.06
C SER A 23 12.67 12.70 -22.99
N GLY A 24 13.13 11.53 -23.45
CA GLY A 24 14.16 11.32 -24.46
C GLY A 24 13.96 9.94 -25.11
N PRO A 25 14.42 9.73 -26.37
CA PRO A 25 13.64 9.03 -27.39
C PRO A 25 13.69 7.49 -27.33
N SER A 26 12.68 6.90 -27.96
CA SER A 26 12.43 5.49 -28.27
C SER A 26 13.66 4.63 -28.63
N GLY A 27 13.76 3.45 -28.00
CA GLY A 27 14.68 2.35 -28.33
C GLY A 27 14.20 1.01 -27.73
N PRO A 28 14.57 -0.15 -28.29
CA PRO A 28 13.64 -1.27 -28.53
C PRO A 28 13.48 -2.26 -27.37
N SER A 29 12.33 -2.93 -27.38
CA SER A 29 11.98 -4.12 -26.61
C SER A 29 13.04 -5.23 -26.74
N GLY A 30 13.62 -5.68 -25.62
CA GLY A 30 14.45 -6.89 -25.63
C GLY A 30 15.25 -7.16 -24.35
N LEU A 31 15.08 -8.40 -23.85
CA LEU A 31 15.97 -9.18 -22.98
C LEU A 31 15.98 -8.96 -21.45
N ARG A 32 15.69 -10.07 -20.76
CA ARG A 32 15.84 -10.31 -19.33
C ARG A 32 17.31 -10.24 -18.89
N ARG A 33 17.54 -9.81 -17.65
CA ARG A 33 18.66 -10.31 -16.84
C ARG A 33 18.21 -10.54 -15.39
N SER A 34 18.11 -11.81 -15.03
CA SER A 34 18.29 -12.23 -13.64
C SER A 34 19.71 -11.83 -13.24
N SER A 35 19.88 -11.09 -12.16
CA SER A 35 21.19 -10.79 -11.60
C SER A 35 21.12 -11.10 -10.11
N GLU A 36 21.55 -12.30 -9.75
CA GLU A 36 22.05 -12.56 -8.41
C GLU A 36 23.10 -11.50 -8.08
N ARG A 37 22.89 -10.82 -6.95
CA ARG A 37 23.91 -10.00 -6.30
C ARG A 37 24.14 -10.62 -4.93
N THR A 38 25.24 -11.35 -4.81
CA THR A 38 25.89 -11.62 -3.53
C THR A 38 26.55 -10.33 -3.07
N ASP A 39 26.11 -9.78 -1.93
CA ASP A 39 26.79 -8.69 -1.26
C ASP A 39 27.14 -9.12 0.17
N VAL A 40 28.43 -9.24 0.42
CA VAL A 40 29.02 -9.49 1.73
C VAL A 40 29.18 -8.12 2.38
N GLY A 41 28.29 -7.76 3.30
CA GLY A 41 28.29 -6.46 3.95
C GLY A 41 27.55 -6.46 5.29
N GLU A 42 28.34 -6.40 6.36
CA GLU A 42 28.07 -5.85 7.69
C GLU A 42 26.61 -5.83 8.19
N ARG A 43 26.32 -6.69 9.19
CA ARG A 43 25.01 -6.84 9.83
C ARG A 43 24.71 -5.66 10.78
N ILE A 44 24.51 -4.47 10.22
CA ILE A 44 23.73 -3.43 10.89
C ILE A 44 22.30 -3.95 10.93
N GLU A 45 21.72 -4.10 12.12
CA GLU A 45 20.30 -4.39 12.27
C GLU A 45 19.48 -3.20 11.73
N LYS A 46 19.30 -3.19 10.41
CA LYS A 46 18.36 -2.31 9.72
C LYS A 46 16.99 -2.75 10.19
N HIS A 47 16.38 -1.96 11.07
CA HIS A 47 14.94 -2.00 11.24
C HIS A 47 14.34 -1.89 9.83
N SER A 48 13.73 -2.98 9.38
CA SER A 48 13.34 -3.16 8.00
C SER A 48 12.31 -2.09 7.63
N HIS A 49 12.70 -1.08 6.86
CA HIS A 49 11.78 -0.10 6.23
C HIS A 49 10.86 -0.75 5.18
N THR A 50 10.64 -2.07 5.23
CA THR A 50 9.89 -2.85 4.25
C THR A 50 8.42 -3.06 4.64
N SER A 51 7.98 -2.58 5.81
CA SER A 51 6.58 -2.69 6.22
C SER A 51 5.67 -2.00 5.20
N GLY A 52 4.73 -2.75 4.63
CA GLY A 52 3.82 -2.26 3.57
C GLY A 52 4.34 -2.40 2.14
N LEU A 53 5.60 -2.81 1.92
CA LEU A 53 6.16 -3.07 0.57
C LEU A 53 6.01 -4.55 0.15
N ASN A 54 4.89 -5.17 0.52
CA ASN A 54 4.61 -6.58 0.23
C ASN A 54 3.62 -6.71 -0.93
N GLY A 55 3.95 -7.52 -1.93
CA GLY A 55 3.04 -7.86 -3.03
C GLY A 55 2.04 -8.96 -2.67
N LEU A 56 0.86 -8.95 -3.30
CA LEU A 56 -0.13 -10.02 -3.18
C LEU A 56 0.05 -11.04 -4.31
N ARG A 57 0.08 -12.33 -3.94
CA ARG A 57 0.15 -13.43 -4.90
C ARG A 57 -1.15 -13.51 -5.70
N ASN A 58 -1.06 -13.43 -7.02
CA ASN A 58 -2.19 -13.68 -7.91
C ASN A 58 -2.47 -15.19 -7.96
N ILE A 59 -3.72 -15.58 -7.69
CA ILE A 59 -4.18 -16.99 -7.70
C ILE A 59 -5.11 -17.30 -8.88
N GLY A 60 -5.02 -16.51 -9.96
CA GLY A 60 -5.82 -16.63 -11.17
C GLY A 60 -6.96 -15.61 -11.19
N ASN A 61 -6.99 -14.73 -12.20
CA ASN A 61 -7.99 -13.66 -12.37
C ASN A 61 -8.25 -12.76 -11.12
N THR A 62 -7.34 -12.74 -10.14
CA THR A 62 -7.48 -11.98 -8.89
C THR A 62 -6.68 -10.67 -8.90
N CYS A 63 -5.96 -10.35 -9.98
CA CYS A 63 -5.16 -9.12 -10.07
C CYS A 63 -5.99 -7.84 -9.88
N PHE A 64 -7.26 -7.85 -10.30
CA PHE A 64 -8.20 -6.76 -10.03
C PHE A 64 -8.44 -6.56 -8.53
N MET A 65 -8.61 -7.66 -7.78
CA MET A 65 -8.76 -7.58 -6.33
C MET A 65 -7.44 -7.15 -5.67
N ASN A 66 -6.31 -7.69 -6.14
CA ASN A 66 -5.00 -7.35 -5.59
C ASN A 66 -4.68 -5.86 -5.74
N SER A 67 -5.01 -5.23 -6.88
CA SER A 67 -4.79 -3.79 -7.07
C SER A 67 -5.66 -2.96 -6.13
N VAL A 68 -6.94 -3.31 -5.96
CA VAL A 68 -7.85 -2.63 -5.03
C VAL A 68 -7.36 -2.76 -3.58
N LEU A 69 -6.99 -3.97 -3.15
CA LEU A 69 -6.48 -4.22 -1.79
C LEU A 69 -5.23 -3.40 -1.49
N GLN A 70 -4.30 -3.31 -2.44
CA GLN A 70 -3.09 -2.52 -2.31
C GLN A 70 -3.39 -1.01 -2.24
N CYS A 71 -4.33 -0.49 -3.04
CA CYS A 71 -4.75 0.90 -2.94
C CYS A 71 -5.38 1.24 -1.58
N LEU A 72 -6.24 0.36 -1.07
CA LEU A 72 -6.88 0.55 0.23
C LEU A 72 -5.86 0.47 1.38
N ALA A 73 -4.94 -0.49 1.34
CA ALA A 73 -3.90 -0.65 2.37
C ALA A 73 -2.94 0.56 2.44
N ASN A 74 -2.74 1.26 1.33
CA ASN A 74 -1.92 2.48 1.27
C ASN A 74 -2.71 3.76 1.59
N THR A 75 -4.00 3.66 1.92
CA THR A 75 -4.81 4.80 2.35
C THR A 75 -4.62 5.03 3.84
N ARG A 76 -3.73 5.97 4.21
CA ARG A 76 -3.29 6.20 5.61
C ARG A 76 -4.42 6.27 6.64
N PRO A 77 -5.51 7.05 6.47
CA PRO A 77 -6.57 7.11 7.48
C PRO A 77 -7.27 5.76 7.71
N LEU A 78 -7.43 4.95 6.64
CA LEU A 78 -8.04 3.63 6.72
C LEU A 78 -7.09 2.63 7.39
N LEU A 79 -5.80 2.69 7.05
CA LEU A 79 -4.77 1.87 7.66
C LEU A 79 -4.67 2.14 9.17
N GLU A 80 -4.57 3.41 9.57
CA GLU A 80 -4.52 3.80 10.98
C GLU A 80 -5.77 3.31 11.73
N TYR A 81 -6.96 3.47 11.14
CA TYR A 81 -8.20 2.97 11.71
C TYR A 81 -8.20 1.45 11.96
N LEU A 82 -7.62 0.67 11.04
CA LEU A 82 -7.53 -0.79 11.16
C LEU A 82 -6.45 -1.26 12.13
N LEU A 83 -5.35 -0.52 12.24
CA LEU A 83 -4.26 -0.82 13.16
C LEU A 83 -4.65 -0.55 14.60
N HIS A 84 -5.49 0.47 14.84
CA HIS A 84 -6.06 0.71 16.16
C HIS A 84 -7.23 -0.27 16.39
N GLU A 85 -7.29 -0.91 17.56
CA GLU A 85 -8.41 -1.79 17.99
C GLU A 85 -9.84 -1.20 18.01
N PRO A 86 -10.12 0.13 17.92
CA PRO A 86 -11.49 0.64 17.95
C PRO A 86 -12.41 0.13 16.84
N HIS A 87 -11.86 -0.28 15.69
CA HIS A 87 -12.70 -0.69 14.55
C HIS A 87 -13.61 -1.87 14.90
N ALA A 88 -13.19 -2.76 15.81
CA ALA A 88 -13.99 -3.91 16.24
C ALA A 88 -15.31 -3.50 16.91
N ALA A 89 -15.35 -2.36 17.60
CA ALA A 89 -16.55 -1.83 18.26
C ALA A 89 -17.52 -1.17 17.28
N ASP A 90 -17.01 -0.60 16.19
CA ASP A 90 -17.82 0.09 15.17
C ASP A 90 -18.44 -0.86 14.14
N VAL A 91 -17.95 -2.10 14.04
CA VAL A 91 -18.44 -3.06 13.05
C VAL A 91 -19.88 -3.49 13.38
N ASN A 92 -20.81 -3.16 12.49
CA ASN A 92 -22.17 -3.69 12.54
C ASN A 92 -22.17 -5.20 12.22
N THR A 93 -22.23 -6.02 13.27
CA THR A 93 -22.26 -7.49 13.18
C THR A 93 -23.68 -8.07 13.27
N THR A 94 -24.67 -7.27 13.67
CA THR A 94 -26.03 -7.72 13.96
C THR A 94 -26.97 -7.55 12.77
N LEU A 95 -26.94 -6.40 12.10
CA LEU A 95 -27.87 -6.08 11.00
C LEU A 95 -27.28 -6.35 9.62
N SER A 96 -25.95 -6.38 9.50
CA SER A 96 -25.29 -6.67 8.22
C SER A 96 -25.38 -8.15 7.87
N CYS A 97 -25.79 -8.47 6.64
CA CYS A 97 -25.79 -9.85 6.12
C CYS A 97 -24.38 -10.51 6.14
N MET A 98 -23.33 -9.70 6.02
CA MET A 98 -21.94 -10.17 6.04
C MET A 98 -21.33 -10.20 7.44
N LYS A 99 -22.03 -9.70 8.48
CA LYS A 99 -21.58 -9.70 9.89
C LYS A 99 -20.15 -9.17 10.09
N GLY A 100 -19.76 -8.17 9.29
CA GLY A 100 -18.42 -7.59 9.31
C GLY A 100 -17.33 -8.45 8.69
N ALA A 101 -17.64 -9.53 7.98
CA ALA A 101 -16.65 -10.45 7.41
C ALA A 101 -15.65 -9.73 6.48
N LEU A 102 -16.11 -8.73 5.71
CA LEU A 102 -15.25 -8.01 4.78
C LEU A 102 -14.14 -7.22 5.50
N ILE A 103 -14.50 -6.42 6.50
CA ILE A 103 -13.52 -5.60 7.22
C ILE A 103 -12.60 -6.47 8.09
N LYS A 104 -13.11 -7.58 8.64
CA LYS A 104 -12.30 -8.56 9.38
C LYS A 104 -11.28 -9.26 8.47
N ALA A 105 -11.71 -9.72 7.30
CA ALA A 105 -10.82 -10.34 6.33
C ALA A 105 -9.80 -9.32 5.80
N PHE A 106 -10.20 -8.09 5.52
CA PHE A 106 -9.28 -7.04 5.11
C PHE A 106 -8.25 -6.71 6.19
N ALA A 107 -8.67 -6.59 7.45
CA ALA A 107 -7.76 -6.38 8.59
C ALA A 107 -6.70 -7.48 8.69
N SER A 108 -7.06 -8.75 8.43
CA SER A 108 -6.11 -9.87 8.44
C SER A 108 -5.10 -9.86 7.29
N VAL A 109 -5.35 -9.11 6.23
CA VAL A 109 -4.39 -8.94 5.11
C VAL A 109 -3.41 -7.80 5.41
N VAL A 110 -3.84 -6.82 6.22
CA VAL A 110 -3.09 -5.59 6.50
C VAL A 110 -2.26 -5.68 7.78
N LYS A 111 -2.74 -6.40 8.80
CA LYS A 111 -2.02 -6.71 10.05
C LYS A 111 -1.05 -7.86 9.86
#